data_AF-F8GD63-F1
#
_entry.id   AF-F8GD63-F1
#
_cell.length_a   1.000
_cell.length_b   1.000
_cell.length_c   1.000
_cell.angle_alpha   90.00
_cell.angle_beta   90.00
_cell.angle_gamma   90.00
#
_symmetry.space_group_name_H-M   'P 1'
#
loop_
_entity.id
_entity.type
_entity.pdbx_description
1 polymer ?
#
loop_
_entity_poly.entity_id
_entity_poly.type
_entity_poly.pdbx_seq_one_letter_code
_entity_poly.pdbx_strand_id
1 'polypeptide(L)'
;MNFISQLLSVVFGIALLGLLGVGIYYAFNFVTENLFASLDPQLSAITAIAAATLLISSCIIASALRGSQRDIHVLNIKKRLAYEQFIQIWRKVFWQNSQQQTGIDASDLQELEKQFILWANPKIIQAYIKLRQLAAETHFSDPKVRAQFIKVLMEIRKDLGLSNLGLNEQELLKWSEDFRDHLAGR
;
A
#
# COMPACT_ATOMS: atom_id res chain seq x y z
N MET A 1 -32.82 16.69 -26.34
CA MET A 1 -31.95 17.47 -25.42
C MET A 1 -30.49 17.00 -25.40
N ASN A 2 -30.09 15.97 -26.16
CA ASN A 2 -28.72 15.43 -26.13
C ASN A 2 -27.82 15.97 -27.26
N PHE A 3 -28.41 16.46 -28.35
CA PHE A 3 -27.66 16.92 -29.53
C PHE A 3 -27.02 18.30 -29.32
N ILE A 4 -27.71 19.20 -28.60
CA ILE A 4 -27.22 20.56 -28.29
C ILE A 4 -26.05 20.49 -27.30
N SER A 5 -26.13 19.64 -26.27
CA SER A 5 -25.03 19.46 -25.29
C SER A 5 -23.81 18.77 -25.91
N GLN A 6 -24.01 17.84 -26.85
CA GLN A 6 -22.92 17.23 -27.61
C GLN A 6 -22.22 18.25 -28.52
N LEU A 7 -22.97 19.08 -29.26
CA LEU A 7 -22.38 20.14 -30.08
C LEU A 7 -21.60 21.16 -29.25
N LEU A 8 -22.15 21.60 -28.11
CA LEU A 8 -21.47 22.54 -27.22
C LEU A 8 -20.14 21.97 -26.69
N SER A 9 -20.11 20.69 -26.35
CA SER A 9 -18.90 20.01 -25.85
C SER A 9 -17.82 19.90 -26.92
N VAL A 10 -18.19 19.61 -28.17
CA VAL A 10 -17.26 19.54 -29.30
C VAL A 10 -16.67 20.92 -29.62
N VAL A 11 -17.53 21.96 -29.68
CA VAL A 11 -17.08 23.34 -29.91
C VAL A 11 -16.15 23.81 -28.79
N PHE A 12 -16.48 23.50 -27.54
CA PHE A 12 -15.62 23.82 -26.40
C PHE A 12 -14.28 23.08 -26.45
N GLY A 13 -14.27 21.80 -26.83
CA GLY A 13 -13.04 21.03 -27.01
C GLY A 13 -12.13 21.60 -28.10
N ILE A 14 -12.70 21.98 -29.25
CA ILE A 14 -11.95 22.62 -30.35
C ILE A 14 -11.44 23.99 -29.92
N ALA A 15 -12.24 24.79 -29.21
CA ALA A 15 -11.82 26.09 -28.68
C ALA A 15 -10.68 25.96 -27.67
N LEU A 16 -10.73 24.97 -26.78
CA LEU A 16 -9.66 24.69 -25.81
C LEU A 16 -8.37 24.27 -26.51
N LEU A 17 -8.46 23.40 -27.51
CA LEU A 17 -7.29 22.98 -28.31
C LEU A 17 -6.70 24.16 -29.10
N GLY A 18 -7.54 25.02 -29.68
CA GLY A 18 -7.09 26.24 -30.35
C GLY A 18 -6.39 27.19 -29.39
N LEU A 19 -6.93 27.38 -28.19
CA LEU A 19 -6.34 28.23 -27.16
C LEU A 19 -5.00 27.68 -26.68
N LEU A 20 -4.90 26.37 -26.46
CA LEU A 20 -3.64 25.71 -26.15
C LEU A 20 -2.62 25.87 -27.30
N GLY A 21 -3.04 25.70 -28.55
CA GLY A 21 -2.18 25.90 -29.71
C GLY A 21 -1.62 27.33 -29.80
N VAL A 22 -2.47 28.33 -29.59
CA VAL A 22 -2.05 29.74 -29.54
C VAL A 22 -1.12 30.01 -28.35
N GLY A 23 -1.44 29.47 -27.17
CA GLY A 23 -0.60 29.59 -25.98
C GLY A 23 0.78 28.97 -26.17
N ILE A 24 0.85 27.80 -26.81
CA ILE A 24 2.11 27.14 -27.19
C ILE A 24 2.87 27.99 -28.19
N TYR A 25 2.21 28.54 -29.22
CA TYR A 25 2.87 29.40 -30.22
C TYR A 25 3.49 30.65 -29.59
N TYR A 26 2.77 31.35 -28.72
CA TYR A 26 3.31 32.51 -28.01
C TYR A 26 4.42 32.15 -27.02
N ALA A 27 4.30 31.01 -26.32
CA ALA A 27 5.35 30.53 -25.44
C ALA A 27 6.63 30.19 -26.22
N PHE A 28 6.51 29.57 -27.39
CA PHE A 28 7.63 29.31 -28.28
C PHE A 28 8.28 30.61 -28.76
N ASN A 29 7.50 31.56 -29.27
CA ASN A 29 8.03 32.84 -29.74
C ASN A 29 8.72 33.63 -28.61
N PHE A 30 8.13 33.65 -27.41
CA PHE A 30 8.74 34.31 -26.25
C PHE A 30 10.07 33.66 -25.84
N VAL A 31 10.15 32.33 -25.87
CA VAL A 31 11.39 31.59 -25.61
C VAL A 31 12.42 31.88 -26.70
N THR A 32 12.05 31.84 -27.98
CA THR A 32 12.98 32.12 -29.08
C THR A 32 13.46 33.56 -29.11
N GLU A 33 12.60 34.53 -28.83
CA GLU A 33 12.93 35.95 -28.85
C GLU A 33 13.73 36.37 -27.61
N ASN A 34 13.46 35.83 -26.42
CA ASN A 34 14.14 36.28 -25.20
C ASN A 34 15.34 35.41 -24.78
N LEU A 35 15.32 34.11 -25.08
CA LEU A 35 16.41 33.20 -24.69
C LEU A 35 17.35 32.87 -25.86
N PHE A 36 16.87 32.97 -27.10
CA PHE A 36 17.64 32.57 -28.29
C PHE A 36 18.00 33.71 -29.25
N ALA A 37 17.59 34.96 -29.01
CA ALA A 37 17.92 36.10 -29.89
C ALA A 37 19.42 36.42 -30.00
N SER A 38 20.25 35.92 -29.08
CA SER A 38 21.71 36.06 -29.13
C SER A 38 22.44 34.80 -29.60
N LEU A 39 21.73 33.72 -29.96
CA LEU A 39 22.32 32.47 -30.39
C LEU A 39 22.18 32.29 -31.91
N ASP A 40 23.25 31.80 -32.54
CA ASP A 40 23.26 31.39 -33.95
C ASP A 40 22.10 30.39 -34.22
N PRO A 41 21.32 30.50 -35.30
CA PRO A 41 20.12 29.69 -35.53
C PRO A 41 20.34 28.18 -35.43
N GLN A 42 21.55 27.71 -35.76
CA GLN A 42 21.95 26.30 -35.57
C GLN A 42 22.06 25.91 -34.09
N LEU A 43 22.61 26.78 -33.24
CA LEU A 43 22.80 26.52 -31.82
C LEU A 43 21.46 26.57 -31.06
N SER A 44 20.55 27.45 -31.49
CA SER A 44 19.17 27.50 -30.98
C SER A 44 18.41 26.20 -31.24
N ALA A 45 18.45 25.70 -32.48
CA ALA A 45 17.78 24.45 -32.86
C ALA A 45 18.31 23.24 -32.07
N ILE A 46 19.63 23.12 -31.92
CA ILE A 46 20.26 22.02 -31.15
C ILE A 46 19.84 22.07 -29.68
N THR A 47 19.82 23.27 -29.08
CA THR A 47 19.45 23.45 -27.68
C THR A 47 17.96 23.14 -27.45
N ALA A 48 17.09 23.54 -28.38
CA ALA A 48 15.67 23.22 -28.31
C ALA A 48 15.41 21.70 -28.39
N ILE A 49 16.11 20.99 -29.30
CA ILE A 49 16.01 19.53 -29.42
C ILE A 49 16.53 18.83 -28.15
N ALA A 50 17.65 19.32 -27.59
CA ALA A 50 18.21 18.79 -26.36
C ALA A 50 17.25 18.98 -25.17
N ALA A 51 16.66 20.17 -25.03
CA ALA A 51 15.67 20.48 -24.00
C ALA A 51 14.41 19.60 -24.15
N ALA A 52 13.88 19.46 -25.37
CA ALA A 52 12.73 18.61 -25.64
C ALA A 52 13.02 17.14 -25.26
N THR A 53 14.19 16.63 -25.61
CA THR A 53 14.60 15.26 -25.29
C THR A 53 14.70 15.06 -23.78
N LEU A 54 15.33 15.99 -23.05
CA LEU A 54 15.42 15.94 -21.59
C LEU A 54 14.05 15.94 -20.91
N LEU A 55 13.12 16.77 -21.39
CA LEU A 55 11.75 16.81 -20.86
C LEU A 55 11.00 15.50 -21.10
N ILE A 56 11.13 14.93 -22.31
CA ILE A 56 10.51 13.65 -22.65
C ILE A 56 11.10 12.53 -21.79
N SER A 57 12.43 12.45 -21.65
CA SER A 57 13.10 11.47 -20.80
C SER A 57 12.65 11.59 -19.34
N SER A 58 12.57 12.81 -18.79
CA SER A 58 12.07 13.06 -17.44
C SER A 58 10.63 12.58 -17.26
N CYS A 59 9.77 12.81 -18.26
CA CYS A 59 8.37 12.38 -18.23
C CYS A 59 8.23 10.85 -18.26
N ILE A 60 9.04 10.16 -19.07
CA ILE A 60 9.09 8.70 -19.12
C ILE A 60 9.53 8.13 -17.77
N ILE A 61 10.59 8.67 -17.17
CA ILE A 61 11.07 8.21 -15.85
C ILE A 61 9.99 8.46 -14.77
N ALA A 62 9.39 9.66 -14.75
CA ALA A 62 8.35 10.00 -13.78
C ALA A 62 7.11 9.10 -13.92
N SER A 63 6.70 8.78 -15.15
CA SER A 63 5.57 7.87 -15.40
C SER A 63 5.88 6.42 -14.99
N ALA A 64 7.10 5.94 -15.26
CA ALA A 64 7.55 4.62 -14.82
C ALA A 64 7.56 4.49 -13.29
N LEU A 65 8.07 5.51 -12.58
CA LEU A 65 8.06 5.54 -11.11
C LEU A 65 6.64 5.55 -10.54
N ARG A 66 5.71 6.32 -11.14
CA ARG A 66 4.30 6.34 -10.73
C ARG A 66 3.62 4.99 -10.91
N GLY A 67 3.93 4.26 -11.98
CA GLY A 67 3.44 2.89 -12.20
C GLY A 67 3.87 1.96 -11.08
N SER A 68 5.18 1.92 -10.79
CA SER A 68 5.75 1.10 -9.72
C SER A 68 5.16 1.44 -8.34
N GLN A 69 4.94 2.73 -8.05
CA GLN A 69 4.31 3.14 -6.80
C GLN A 69 2.87 2.65 -6.64
N ARG A 70 2.09 2.58 -7.73
CA ARG A 70 0.73 2.02 -7.69
C ARG A 70 0.74 0.53 -7.37
N ASP A 71 1.63 -0.23 -8.00
CA ASP A 71 1.72 -1.68 -7.76
C ASP A 71 2.16 -1.97 -6.33
N ILE A 72 3.14 -1.22 -5.81
CA ILE A 72 3.57 -1.30 -4.40
C ILE A 72 2.42 -0.95 -3.47
N HIS A 73 1.62 0.07 -3.80
CA HIS A 73 0.48 0.48 -3.00
C HIS A 73 -0.60 -0.62 -2.94
N VAL A 74 -0.96 -1.19 -4.09
CA VAL A 74 -1.93 -2.30 -4.17
C VAL A 74 -1.43 -3.52 -3.40
N LEU A 75 -0.14 -3.87 -3.53
CA LEU A 75 0.47 -4.95 -2.77
C LEU A 75 0.37 -4.71 -1.27
N ASN A 76 0.69 -3.49 -0.81
CA ASN A 76 0.61 -3.11 0.59
C ASN A 76 -0.82 -3.11 1.14
N ILE A 77 -1.83 -2.81 0.32
CA ILE A 77 -3.24 -2.96 0.69
C ILE A 77 -3.56 -4.45 0.91
N LYS A 78 -3.21 -5.32 -0.03
CA LYS A 78 -3.48 -6.76 0.07
C LYS A 78 -2.81 -7.40 1.29
N LYS A 79 -1.55 -7.03 1.56
CA LYS A 79 -0.84 -7.43 2.78
C LYS A 79 -1.59 -7.02 4.05
N ARG A 80 -2.01 -5.75 4.12
CA ARG A 80 -2.76 -5.23 5.28
C ARG A 80 -4.06 -5.98 5.52
N LEU A 81 -4.82 -6.27 4.46
CA LEU A 81 -6.06 -7.05 4.59
C LEU A 81 -5.80 -8.46 5.14
N ALA A 82 -4.76 -9.14 4.66
CA ALA A 82 -4.39 -10.46 5.16
C ALA A 82 -3.98 -10.42 6.65
N TYR A 83 -3.22 -9.40 7.04
CA TYR A 83 -2.78 -9.23 8.42
C TYR A 83 -3.93 -8.80 9.35
N GLU A 84 -4.88 -8.01 8.85
CA GLU A 84 -6.09 -7.66 9.59
C GLU A 84 -6.96 -8.91 9.83
N GLN A 85 -7.17 -9.73 8.80
CA GLN A 85 -7.90 -11.00 8.92
C GLN A 85 -7.24 -11.93 9.95
N PHE A 86 -5.90 -12.04 9.94
CA PHE A 86 -5.15 -12.77 10.96
C PHE A 86 -5.48 -12.26 12.37
N ILE A 87 -5.36 -10.96 12.61
CA ILE A 87 -5.61 -10.36 13.92
C ILE A 87 -7.05 -10.62 14.36
N GLN A 88 -8.02 -10.49 13.46
CA GLN A 88 -9.44 -10.71 13.77
C GLN A 88 -9.70 -12.16 14.18
N ILE A 89 -9.20 -13.14 13.43
CA ILE A 89 -9.37 -14.58 13.73
C ILE A 89 -8.79 -14.90 15.10
N TRP A 90 -7.52 -14.55 15.34
CA TRP A 90 -6.84 -14.88 16.59
C TRP A 90 -7.34 -14.06 17.78
N ARG A 91 -7.90 -12.87 17.55
CA ARG A 91 -8.56 -12.11 18.61
C ARG A 91 -9.78 -12.85 19.15
N LYS A 92 -10.60 -13.45 18.28
CA LYS A 92 -11.74 -14.29 18.70
C LYS A 92 -11.26 -15.42 19.62
N VAL A 93 -10.16 -16.08 19.24
CA VAL A 93 -9.56 -17.18 20.00
C VAL A 93 -9.07 -16.77 21.39
N PHE A 94 -8.37 -15.63 21.51
CA PHE A 94 -7.76 -15.22 22.77
C PHE A 94 -8.66 -14.38 23.69
N TRP A 95 -9.64 -13.65 23.15
CA TRP A 95 -10.45 -12.69 23.92
C TRP A 95 -11.96 -13.00 23.95
N GLN A 96 -12.50 -13.80 23.03
CA GLN A 96 -13.90 -14.25 23.12
C GLN A 96 -13.93 -15.66 23.70
N ASN A 97 -14.07 -15.78 25.02
CA ASN A 97 -14.33 -17.08 25.63
C ASN A 97 -15.17 -16.94 26.91
N SER A 98 -16.46 -17.29 26.85
CA SER A 98 -17.18 -17.77 28.04
C SER A 98 -18.45 -18.60 27.80
N GLN A 99 -19.15 -18.55 26.64
CA GLN A 99 -20.37 -19.40 26.47
C GLN A 99 -20.66 -20.02 25.10
N GLN A 100 -19.93 -19.66 24.05
CA GLN A 100 -20.07 -20.34 22.75
C GLN A 100 -18.68 -20.69 22.25
N GLN A 101 -18.39 -21.98 22.14
CA GLN A 101 -17.26 -22.49 21.37
C GLN A 101 -17.47 -22.11 19.90
N THR A 102 -17.20 -20.85 19.54
CA THR A 102 -16.99 -20.49 18.14
C THR A 102 -15.55 -20.88 17.82
N GLY A 103 -15.36 -22.18 17.55
CA GLY A 103 -14.13 -22.67 16.96
C GLY A 103 -13.77 -21.82 15.74
N ILE A 104 -12.48 -21.63 15.50
CA ILE A 104 -12.01 -20.96 14.28
C ILE A 104 -12.68 -21.66 13.09
N ASP A 105 -13.45 -20.92 12.30
CA ASP A 105 -14.06 -21.47 11.11
C ASP A 105 -12.94 -21.97 10.18
N ALA A 106 -13.02 -23.23 9.78
CA ALA A 106 -12.02 -23.84 8.91
C ALA A 106 -11.92 -23.09 7.58
N SER A 107 -13.02 -22.49 7.11
CA SER A 107 -13.05 -21.68 5.89
C SER A 107 -12.28 -20.35 6.05
N ASP A 108 -12.48 -19.65 7.17
CA ASP A 108 -11.75 -18.42 7.50
C ASP A 108 -10.23 -18.67 7.57
N LEU A 109 -9.85 -19.81 8.13
CA LEU A 109 -8.46 -20.22 8.27
C LEU A 109 -7.83 -20.59 6.91
N GLN A 110 -8.55 -21.34 6.07
CA GLN A 110 -8.06 -21.69 4.72
C GLN A 110 -7.85 -20.43 3.86
N GLU A 111 -8.77 -19.47 3.92
CA GLU A 111 -8.61 -18.22 3.17
C GLU A 111 -7.44 -17.40 3.71
N LEU A 112 -7.25 -17.35 5.04
CA LEU A 112 -6.09 -16.73 5.64
C LEU A 112 -4.77 -17.37 5.17
N GLU A 113 -4.68 -18.69 5.15
CA GLU A 113 -3.49 -19.43 4.73
C GLU A 113 -3.15 -19.16 3.26
N LYS A 114 -4.16 -19.14 2.40
CA LYS A 114 -4.02 -18.74 1.00
C LYS A 114 -3.48 -17.31 0.89
N GLN A 115 -4.01 -16.36 1.65
CA GLN A 115 -3.52 -14.98 1.62
C GLN A 115 -2.10 -14.84 2.17
N PHE A 116 -1.74 -15.60 3.20
CA PHE A 116 -0.38 -15.61 3.74
C PHE A 116 0.63 -16.14 2.72
N ILE A 117 0.30 -17.22 2.01
CA ILE A 117 1.16 -17.77 0.96
C ILE A 117 1.35 -16.75 -0.18
N LEU A 118 0.30 -16.01 -0.54
CA LEU A 118 0.34 -15.06 -1.65
C LEU A 118 1.05 -13.74 -1.31
N TRP A 119 0.86 -13.22 -0.09
CA TRP A 119 1.22 -11.83 0.22
C TRP A 119 2.20 -11.69 1.39
N ALA A 120 2.32 -12.68 2.29
CA ALA A 120 3.14 -12.54 3.48
C ALA A 120 4.62 -12.85 3.22
N ASN A 121 5.49 -12.24 4.03
CA ASN A 121 6.92 -12.50 4.01
C ASN A 121 7.22 -13.90 4.60
N PRO A 122 8.21 -14.64 4.05
CA PRO A 122 8.63 -15.95 4.60
C PRO A 122 8.80 -16.01 6.12
N LYS A 123 9.30 -14.94 6.76
CA LYS A 123 9.44 -14.87 8.22
C LYS A 123 8.11 -14.95 8.96
N ILE A 124 7.08 -14.29 8.44
CA ILE A 124 5.72 -14.31 8.99
C ILE A 124 5.13 -15.71 8.82
N ILE A 125 5.29 -16.31 7.64
CA ILE A 125 4.80 -17.67 7.36
C ILE A 125 5.43 -18.68 8.33
N GLN A 126 6.74 -18.61 8.54
CA GLN A 126 7.44 -19.48 9.49
C GLN A 126 6.96 -19.27 10.94
N ALA A 127 6.77 -18.02 11.36
CA ALA A 127 6.26 -17.70 12.69
C ALA A 127 4.81 -18.20 12.88
N TYR A 128 3.99 -18.10 11.84
CA TYR A 128 2.62 -18.57 11.80
C TYR A 128 2.51 -20.10 11.84
N ILE A 129 3.35 -20.82 11.08
CA ILE A 129 3.41 -22.30 11.14
C ILE A 129 3.72 -22.77 12.57
N LYS A 130 4.69 -22.13 13.23
CA LYS A 130 5.02 -22.43 14.63
C LYS A 130 3.85 -22.15 15.57
N LEU A 131 3.11 -21.06 15.34
CA LEU A 131 1.90 -20.76 16.11
C LEU A 131 0.84 -21.84 15.93
N ARG A 132 0.61 -22.30 14.69
CA ARG A 132 -0.35 -23.37 14.37
C ARG A 132 0.03 -24.70 15.00
N GLN A 133 1.32 -25.06 14.97
CA GLN A 133 1.83 -26.28 15.61
C GLN A 133 1.61 -26.23 17.13
N LEU A 134 2.03 -25.13 17.78
CA LEU A 134 1.82 -24.96 19.23
C LEU A 134 0.35 -24.98 19.61
N ALA A 135 -0.50 -24.32 18.82
CA ALA A 135 -1.95 -24.31 19.06
C ALA A 135 -2.64 -25.66 18.82
N ALA A 136 -2.04 -26.56 18.02
CA ALA A 136 -2.53 -27.92 17.83
C ALA A 136 -2.08 -28.86 18.95
N GLU A 137 -0.87 -28.65 19.49
CA GLU A 137 -0.28 -29.46 20.55
C GLU A 137 -0.76 -29.07 21.96
N THR A 138 -1.18 -27.81 22.15
CA THR A 138 -1.52 -27.25 23.46
C THR A 138 -2.85 -26.49 23.42
N HIS A 139 -3.41 -26.19 24.59
CA HIS A 139 -4.61 -25.36 24.67
C HIS A 139 -4.29 -23.92 24.25
N PHE A 140 -5.22 -23.23 23.58
CA PHE A 140 -5.08 -21.82 23.20
C PHE A 140 -4.83 -20.86 24.38
N SER A 141 -5.07 -21.32 25.61
CA SER A 141 -4.80 -20.58 26.84
C SER A 141 -3.35 -20.68 27.30
N ASP A 142 -2.51 -21.50 26.66
CA ASP A 142 -1.10 -21.65 27.02
C ASP A 142 -0.33 -20.34 26.75
N PRO A 143 0.41 -19.80 27.75
CA PRO A 143 1.27 -18.64 27.57
C PRO A 143 2.23 -18.72 26.38
N LYS A 144 2.68 -19.94 26.02
CA LYS A 144 3.58 -20.17 24.87
C LYS A 144 2.89 -19.87 23.54
N VAL A 145 1.61 -20.24 23.40
CA VAL A 145 0.81 -19.95 22.18
C VAL A 145 0.63 -18.44 22.06
N ARG A 146 0.35 -17.75 23.17
CA ARG A 146 0.22 -16.29 23.20
C ARG A 146 1.53 -15.57 22.87
N ALA A 147 2.64 -16.02 23.45
CA ALA A 147 3.97 -15.48 23.13
C ALA A 147 4.31 -15.66 21.65
N GLN A 148 3.97 -16.82 21.08
CA GLN A 148 4.18 -17.07 19.66
C GLN A 148 3.26 -16.20 18.78
N PHE A 149 2.03 -15.93 19.21
CA PHE A 149 1.13 -15.00 18.51
C PHE A 149 1.71 -13.59 18.46
N ILE A 150 2.27 -13.10 19.58
CA ILE A 150 2.94 -11.80 19.64
C ILE A 150 4.17 -11.76 18.72
N LYS A 151 4.93 -12.86 18.61
CA LYS A 151 6.03 -12.96 17.64
C LYS A 151 5.55 -12.79 16.21
N VAL A 152 4.42 -13.39 15.84
CA VAL A 152 3.81 -13.19 14.50
C VAL A 152 3.45 -11.72 14.29
N LEU A 153 2.82 -11.07 15.28
CA LEU A 153 2.49 -9.63 15.20
C LEU A 153 3.74 -8.75 15.03
N MET A 154 4.83 -9.05 15.72
CA MET A 154 6.08 -8.31 15.59
C MET A 154 6.69 -8.45 14.20
N GLU A 155 6.65 -9.64 13.59
CA GLU A 155 7.11 -9.85 12.22
C GLU A 155 6.19 -9.17 11.20
N ILE A 156 4.87 -9.15 11.43
CA ILE A 156 3.90 -8.38 10.63
C ILE A 156 4.23 -6.88 10.68
N ARG A 157 4.51 -6.32 11.86
CA ARG A 157 4.89 -4.91 12.01
C ARG A 157 6.16 -4.58 11.22
N LYS A 158 7.19 -5.45 11.29
CA LYS A 158 8.42 -5.30 10.51
C LYS A 158 8.14 -5.31 9.01
N ASP A 159 7.28 -6.22 8.53
CA ASP A 159 6.93 -6.30 7.10
C ASP A 159 6.13 -5.08 6.61
N LEU A 160 5.36 -4.44 7.49
CA LEU A 160 4.69 -3.17 7.21
C LEU A 160 5.62 -1.95 7.30
N GLY A 161 6.91 -2.13 7.56
CA GLY A 161 7.88 -1.04 7.71
C GLY A 161 7.77 -0.29 9.03
N LEU A 162 7.04 -0.84 10.02
CA LEU A 162 6.96 -0.26 11.36
C LEU A 162 8.15 -0.70 12.19
N SER A 163 8.76 0.26 12.88
CA SER A 163 9.79 -0.04 13.86
C SER A 163 9.19 -0.76 15.08
N ASN A 164 9.95 -1.71 15.61
CA ASN A 164 9.70 -2.35 16.91
C ASN A 164 10.63 -1.79 17.99
N LEU A 165 11.33 -0.67 17.72
CA LEU A 165 12.11 0.04 18.74
C LEU A 165 11.19 0.46 19.89
N GLY A 166 11.47 -0.03 21.10
CA GLY A 166 10.66 0.21 22.30
C GLY A 166 9.43 -0.69 22.47
N LEU A 167 9.31 -1.76 21.68
CA LEU A 167 8.29 -2.79 21.87
C LEU A 167 8.96 -4.15 22.02
N ASN A 168 9.06 -4.64 23.25
CA ASN A 168 9.55 -5.98 23.55
C ASN A 168 8.40 -7.01 23.60
N GLU A 169 8.69 -8.28 23.30
CA GLU A 169 7.75 -9.40 23.42
C GLU A 169 7.09 -9.42 24.81
N GLN A 170 7.88 -9.14 25.86
CA GLN A 170 7.40 -9.13 27.25
C GLN A 170 6.45 -7.96 27.55
N GLU A 171 6.66 -6.79 26.95
CA GLU A 171 5.79 -5.62 27.13
C GLU A 171 4.45 -5.83 26.43
N LEU A 172 4.49 -6.40 25.21
CA LEU A 172 3.29 -6.77 24.48
C LEU A 172 2.50 -7.90 25.16
N LEU A 173 3.21 -8.85 25.78
CA LEU A 173 2.58 -9.89 26.60
C LEU A 173 1.83 -9.27 27.78
N LYS A 174 2.50 -8.41 28.56
CA LYS A 174 1.88 -7.70 29.69
C LYS A 174 0.68 -6.85 29.25
N TRP A 175 0.81 -6.12 28.15
CA TRP A 175 -0.28 -5.33 27.60
C TRP A 175 -1.47 -6.22 27.19
N SER A 176 -1.22 -7.39 26.58
CA SER A 176 -2.29 -8.31 26.19
C SER A 176 -3.02 -8.93 27.39
N GLU A 177 -2.31 -9.13 28.51
CA GLU A 177 -2.87 -9.61 29.78
C GLU A 177 -3.73 -8.53 30.44
N ASP A 178 -3.21 -7.32 30.60
CA ASP A 178 -3.92 -6.17 31.17
C ASP A 178 -5.20 -5.83 30.36
N PHE A 179 -5.10 -5.86 29.04
CA PHE A 179 -6.24 -5.61 28.15
C PHE A 179 -7.32 -6.70 28.27
N ARG A 180 -6.94 -7.96 28.47
CA ARG A 180 -7.90 -9.05 28.72
C ARG A 180 -8.62 -8.82 30.06
N ASP A 181 -7.88 -8.48 31.11
CA ASP A 181 -8.44 -8.33 32.45
C ASP A 181 -9.43 -7.14 32.51
N HIS A 182 -9.17 -6.07 31.75
CA HIS A 182 -10.11 -4.96 31.55
C HIS A 182 -11.41 -5.37 30.81
N LEU A 183 -11.35 -6.34 29.91
CA LEU A 183 -12.52 -6.84 29.18
C LEU A 183 -13.30 -7.90 29.96
N ALA A 184 -12.65 -8.66 30.84
CA ALA A 184 -13.28 -9.67 31.68
C ALA A 184 -13.95 -9.08 32.94
N GLY A 185 -13.58 -7.86 33.33
CA GLY A 185 -14.16 -7.12 34.47
C GLY A 185 -15.41 -6.29 34.16
N ARG A 186 -16.05 -6.48 33.00
CA ARG A 186 -17.34 -5.86 32.63
C ARG A 186 -18.39 -6.91 32.32
#